data_AF-A0A1G1YJ38-F1
#
_entry.id   AF-A0A1G1YJ38-F1
#
_cell.length_a   1.000
_cell.length_b   1.000
_cell.length_c   1.000
_cell.angle_alpha   90.00
_cell.angle_beta   90.00
_cell.angle_gamma   90.00
#
_symmetry.space_group_name_H-M   'P 1'
#
loop_
_entity.id
_entity.type
_entity.pdbx_description
1 polymer ?
#
loop_
_entity_poly.entity_id
_entity_poly.type
_entity_poly.pdbx_seq_one_letter_code
_entity_poly.pdbx_strand_id
1 'polypeptide(L)'
;MFTQPKLKLVKYDPGKHSPKDGIEKLNDFFFILFILLKGEEKDIPITIGILIKTLFTAQVDLSKKISFLHTGFYPYSHGPFNKKFYSYISELEEMGLVKKDGYNLSLTTNGVNSFQPILEEIKRESEDYNLIENEIDKKIVECKSFWPKSRELHKEQLINEIDEGKVITMQEAIDNPSKYWNAYVESAERPDKEFILPNSVINRLLDISAGIKPEDYAERIILNDHKQLLEMLK
;
A
#
# COMPACT_ATOMS: atom_id res chain seq x y z
N MET A 1 -19.47 22.13 0.37
CA MET A 1 -19.87 20.84 -0.23
C MET A 1 -18.60 20.10 -0.59
N PHE A 2 -18.31 18.95 0.02
CA PHE A 2 -17.25 18.08 -0.48
C PHE A 2 -17.82 17.33 -1.68
N THR A 3 -17.39 17.68 -2.90
CA THR A 3 -17.64 16.86 -4.07
C THR A 3 -16.87 15.56 -3.89
N GLN A 4 -17.57 14.42 -3.91
CA GLN A 4 -16.91 13.13 -3.89
C GLN A 4 -15.91 13.07 -5.06
N PRO A 5 -14.68 12.58 -4.83
CA PRO A 5 -13.71 12.40 -5.90
C PRO A 5 -14.32 11.50 -6.98
N LYS A 6 -14.21 11.93 -8.25
CA LYS A 6 -14.72 11.16 -9.38
C LYS A 6 -13.83 9.92 -9.54
N LEU A 7 -14.44 8.74 -9.61
CA LEU A 7 -13.75 7.49 -9.87
C LEU A 7 -13.89 7.10 -11.35
N LYS A 8 -12.87 6.45 -11.90
CA LYS A 8 -12.86 5.93 -13.28
C LYS A 8 -12.69 4.43 -13.28
N LEU A 9 -13.40 3.74 -14.16
CA LEU A 9 -13.12 2.36 -14.54
C LEU A 9 -12.31 2.37 -15.84
N VAL A 10 -11.03 2.00 -15.74
CA VAL A 10 -10.06 1.99 -16.84
C VAL A 10 -9.58 0.59 -17.14
N LYS A 11 -8.99 0.37 -18.32
CA LYS A 11 -8.33 -0.90 -18.63
C LYS A 11 -7.02 -1.00 -17.83
N TYR A 12 -6.78 -2.13 -17.19
CA TYR A 12 -5.54 -2.40 -16.49
C TYR A 12 -4.36 -2.38 -17.47
N ASP A 13 -3.40 -1.53 -17.14
CA ASP A 13 -2.12 -1.35 -17.83
C ASP A 13 -0.98 -1.65 -16.84
N PRO A 14 -0.25 -2.77 -17.00
CA PRO A 14 0.87 -3.11 -16.13
C PRO A 14 1.93 -2.00 -16.07
N GLY A 15 2.18 -1.25 -17.15
CA GLY A 15 3.18 -0.18 -17.14
C GLY A 15 2.80 1.05 -16.31
N LYS A 16 1.51 1.20 -15.97
CA LYS A 16 0.99 2.35 -15.19
C LYS A 16 0.51 1.99 -13.79
N HIS A 17 0.08 0.75 -13.61
CA HIS A 17 -0.58 0.27 -12.39
C HIS A 17 0.26 -0.81 -11.69
N SER A 18 1.55 -0.88 -12.01
CA SER A 18 2.54 -1.72 -11.33
C SER A 18 3.79 -0.90 -11.02
N PRO A 19 4.54 -1.28 -9.98
CA PRO A 19 5.87 -0.74 -9.75
C PRO A 19 6.75 -1.01 -10.95
N LYS A 20 7.51 0.00 -11.35
CA LYS A 20 8.49 -0.08 -12.43
C LYS A 20 9.79 -0.73 -11.98
N ASP A 21 10.07 -0.68 -10.68
CA ASP A 21 11.29 -1.21 -10.08
C ASP A 21 11.06 -1.75 -8.66
N GLY A 22 12.15 -2.20 -8.04
CA GLY A 22 12.13 -2.71 -6.67
C GLY A 22 11.82 -1.65 -5.62
N ILE A 23 12.18 -0.39 -5.86
CA ILE A 23 11.99 0.71 -4.88
C ILE A 23 10.50 1.06 -4.80
N GLU A 24 9.84 1.25 -5.94
CA GLU A 24 8.40 1.48 -6.01
C GLU A 24 7.63 0.32 -5.33
N LYS A 25 8.12 -0.94 -5.43
CA LYS A 25 7.54 -2.11 -4.73
C LYS A 25 7.75 -2.05 -3.22
N LEU A 26 8.95 -1.68 -2.76
CA LEU A 26 9.24 -1.52 -1.33
C LEU A 26 8.38 -0.42 -0.69
N ASN A 27 8.06 0.63 -1.44
CA ASN A 27 7.10 1.64 -1.00
C ASN A 27 5.70 1.04 -0.76
N ASP A 28 5.21 0.21 -1.68
CA ASP A 28 3.93 -0.46 -1.47
C ASP A 28 3.97 -1.42 -0.27
N PHE A 29 5.08 -2.14 -0.06
CA PHE A 29 5.29 -2.97 1.13
C PHE A 29 5.27 -2.15 2.42
N PHE A 30 5.93 -0.99 2.42
CA PHE A 30 5.93 -0.08 3.55
C PHE A 30 4.51 0.26 4.01
N PHE A 31 3.63 0.64 3.08
CA PHE A 31 2.25 1.01 3.44
C PHE A 31 1.36 -0.18 3.81
N ILE A 32 1.65 -1.38 3.30
CA ILE A 32 1.02 -2.61 3.80
C ILE A 32 1.38 -2.83 5.28
N LEU A 33 2.67 -2.82 5.60
CA LEU A 33 3.16 -3.00 6.97
C LEU A 33 2.65 -1.89 7.90
N PHE A 34 2.59 -0.66 7.41
CA PHE A 34 2.08 0.49 8.16
C PHE A 34 0.63 0.30 8.60
N ILE A 35 -0.25 -0.12 7.70
CA ILE A 35 -1.67 -0.36 8.04
C ILE A 35 -1.82 -1.52 9.01
N LEU A 36 -1.01 -2.58 8.88
CA LEU A 36 -1.04 -3.70 9.81
C LEU A 36 -0.64 -3.25 11.22
N LEU A 37 0.43 -2.45 11.35
CA LEU A 37 0.84 -1.88 12.64
C LEU A 37 -0.25 -1.00 13.24
N LYS A 38 -0.86 -0.11 12.43
CA LYS A 38 -1.95 0.77 12.89
C LYS A 38 -3.21 0.00 13.28
N GLY A 39 -3.49 -1.12 12.62
CA GLY A 39 -4.54 -2.05 13.02
C GLY A 39 -4.29 -2.63 14.42
N GLU A 40 -3.07 -3.09 14.68
CA GLU A 40 -2.65 -3.61 15.98
C GLU A 40 -2.73 -2.53 17.08
N GLU A 41 -2.22 -1.31 16.83
CA GLU A 41 -2.30 -0.18 17.77
C GLU A 41 -3.73 0.20 18.16
N LYS A 42 -4.70 -0.03 17.26
CA LYS A 42 -6.12 0.31 17.46
C LYS A 42 -6.99 -0.88 17.88
N ASP A 43 -6.42 -2.07 18.08
CA ASP A 43 -7.15 -3.32 18.34
C ASP A 43 -8.21 -3.61 17.25
N ILE A 44 -7.83 -3.38 15.98
CA ILE A 44 -8.68 -3.64 14.81
C ILE A 44 -8.05 -4.79 14.00
N PRO A 45 -8.71 -5.97 13.93
CA PRO A 45 -8.26 -7.06 13.07
C PRO A 45 -8.26 -6.63 11.60
N ILE A 46 -7.10 -6.70 10.95
CA ILE A 46 -6.95 -6.33 9.54
C ILE A 46 -7.12 -7.56 8.67
N THR A 47 -8.23 -7.64 7.93
CA THR A 47 -8.37 -8.63 6.85
C THR A 47 -7.76 -8.10 5.55
N ILE A 48 -7.51 -8.96 4.57
CA ILE A 48 -7.11 -8.54 3.21
C ILE A 48 -8.08 -7.51 2.63
N GLY A 49 -9.38 -7.68 2.86
CA GLY A 49 -10.39 -6.74 2.41
C GLY A 49 -10.23 -5.38 3.06
N ILE A 50 -10.08 -5.34 4.39
CA ILE A 50 -9.88 -4.09 5.14
C ILE A 50 -8.62 -3.40 4.65
N LEU A 51 -7.51 -4.13 4.53
CA LEU A 51 -6.23 -3.60 4.05
C LEU A 51 -6.35 -2.94 2.68
N ILE A 52 -6.90 -3.64 1.68
CA ILE A 52 -7.07 -3.09 0.34
C ILE A 52 -7.98 -1.86 0.36
N LYS A 53 -9.10 -1.91 1.08
CA LYS A 53 -10.03 -0.78 1.11
C LYS A 53 -9.44 0.44 1.84
N THR A 54 -8.70 0.24 2.92
CA THR A 54 -7.99 1.32 3.61
C THR A 54 -6.96 1.96 2.69
N LEU A 55 -6.12 1.17 2.01
CA LEU A 55 -5.14 1.66 1.04
C LEU A 55 -5.82 2.49 -0.06
N PHE A 56 -6.88 1.94 -0.65
CA PHE A 56 -7.64 2.59 -1.71
C PHE A 56 -8.23 3.93 -1.26
N THR A 57 -9.03 3.90 -0.20
CA THR A 57 -9.81 5.07 0.24
C THR A 57 -8.91 6.18 0.80
N ALA A 58 -7.79 5.82 1.42
CA ALA A 58 -6.79 6.80 1.84
C ALA A 58 -6.11 7.45 0.62
N GLN A 59 -5.72 6.67 -0.39
CA GLN A 59 -5.14 7.19 -1.62
C GLN A 59 -6.12 8.10 -2.38
N VAL A 60 -7.41 7.76 -2.42
CA VAL A 60 -8.45 8.58 -3.05
C VAL A 60 -8.64 9.91 -2.31
N ASP A 61 -8.74 9.90 -0.99
CA ASP A 61 -8.92 11.13 -0.21
C ASP A 61 -7.66 12.03 -0.27
N LEU A 62 -6.48 11.43 -0.43
CA LEU A 62 -5.21 12.13 -0.64
C LEU A 62 -4.90 12.47 -2.10
N SER A 63 -5.71 12.03 -3.07
CA SER A 63 -5.37 12.12 -4.50
C SER A 63 -5.25 13.54 -5.06
N LYS A 64 -5.62 14.55 -4.27
CA LYS A 64 -5.41 15.98 -4.58
C LYS A 64 -4.13 16.56 -3.99
N LYS A 65 -3.44 15.82 -3.12
CA LYS A 65 -2.33 16.31 -2.30
C LYS A 65 -1.06 15.50 -2.50
N ILE A 66 -1.16 14.18 -2.40
CA ILE A 66 0.00 13.28 -2.46
C ILE A 66 -0.43 11.88 -2.88
N SER A 67 0.37 11.25 -3.73
CA SER A 67 0.27 9.83 -4.03
C SER A 67 1.25 9.08 -3.15
N PHE A 68 0.80 8.05 -2.43
CA PHE A 68 1.68 7.25 -1.58
C PHE A 68 1.75 5.78 -1.99
N LEU A 69 0.98 5.36 -3.00
CA LEU A 69 1.03 4.02 -3.57
C LEU A 69 1.40 4.07 -5.05
N HIS A 70 2.26 3.13 -5.46
CA HIS A 70 2.58 2.93 -6.88
C HIS A 70 1.62 1.91 -7.50
N THR A 71 1.29 0.86 -6.75
CA THR A 71 0.17 -0.02 -7.08
C THR A 71 -1.09 0.53 -6.43
N GLY A 72 -1.98 1.17 -7.17
CA GLY A 72 -3.27 1.54 -6.57
C GLY A 72 -4.05 0.24 -6.32
N PHE A 73 -4.34 -0.05 -5.06
CA PHE A 73 -5.01 -1.30 -4.74
C PHE A 73 -6.52 -1.10 -4.74
N TYR A 74 -7.28 -1.83 -5.56
CA TYR A 74 -8.74 -1.66 -5.61
C TYR A 74 -9.47 -2.88 -5.02
N PRO A 75 -10.33 -2.70 -4.01
CA PRO A 75 -11.16 -3.80 -3.53
C PRO A 75 -12.08 -4.21 -4.68
N TYR A 76 -12.33 -5.50 -4.94
CA TYR A 76 -13.30 -5.98 -5.95
C TYR A 76 -12.89 -6.04 -7.42
N SER A 77 -11.66 -5.67 -7.75
CA SER A 77 -11.19 -5.91 -9.11
C SER A 77 -10.98 -7.41 -9.32
N HIS A 78 -11.85 -8.03 -10.12
CA HIS A 78 -11.58 -9.37 -10.64
C HIS A 78 -10.42 -9.27 -11.65
N GLY A 79 -9.51 -10.26 -11.69
CA GLY A 79 -8.45 -10.30 -12.69
C GLY A 79 -7.00 -10.30 -12.17
N PRO A 80 -6.01 -9.96 -13.04
CA PRO A 80 -4.58 -10.06 -12.74
C PRO A 80 -4.11 -9.23 -11.55
N PHE A 81 -4.80 -8.11 -11.28
CA PHE A 81 -4.46 -7.21 -10.19
C PHE A 81 -4.61 -7.88 -8.81
N ASN A 82 -5.69 -8.63 -8.57
CA ASN A 82 -5.89 -9.31 -7.29
C ASN A 82 -4.73 -10.27 -7.02
N LYS A 83 -4.33 -11.05 -8.04
CA LYS A 83 -3.17 -11.95 -7.93
C LYS A 83 -1.91 -11.22 -7.48
N LYS A 84 -1.71 -9.99 -7.95
CA LYS A 84 -0.56 -9.18 -7.57
C LYS A 84 -0.60 -8.73 -6.11
N PHE A 85 -1.75 -8.28 -5.63
CA PHE A 85 -1.89 -7.95 -4.20
C PHE A 85 -1.63 -9.17 -3.32
N TYR A 86 -2.19 -10.33 -3.66
CA TYR A 86 -1.91 -11.56 -2.95
C TYR A 86 -0.42 -11.95 -3.01
N SER A 87 0.27 -11.71 -4.14
CA SER A 87 1.73 -11.89 -4.26
C SER A 87 2.50 -11.06 -3.24
N TYR A 88 2.13 -9.79 -3.06
CA TYR A 88 2.81 -8.91 -2.09
C TYR A 88 2.67 -9.43 -0.67
N ILE A 89 1.47 -9.90 -0.31
CA ILE A 89 1.27 -10.50 1.01
C ILE A 89 2.10 -11.79 1.14
N SER A 90 2.14 -12.65 0.12
CA SER A 90 2.98 -13.86 0.15
C SER A 90 4.46 -13.54 0.27
N GLU A 91 4.97 -12.54 -0.46
CA GLU A 91 6.37 -12.09 -0.36
C GLU A 91 6.68 -11.58 1.06
N LEU A 92 5.79 -10.80 1.68
CA LEU A 92 5.95 -10.33 3.05
C LEU A 92 5.86 -11.46 4.10
N GLU A 93 5.11 -12.53 3.82
CA GLU A 93 5.08 -13.75 4.63
C GLU A 93 6.38 -14.55 4.48
N GLU A 94 6.92 -14.68 3.27
CA GLU A 94 8.21 -15.34 3.01
C GLU A 94 9.38 -14.60 3.67
N MET A 95 9.31 -13.26 3.75
CA MET A 95 10.23 -12.43 4.53
C MET A 95 10.01 -12.56 6.05
N GLY A 96 8.97 -13.27 6.49
CA GLY A 96 8.65 -13.46 7.89
C GLY A 96 8.19 -12.17 8.60
N LEU A 97 7.69 -11.17 7.87
CA LEU A 97 7.21 -9.90 8.44
C LEU A 97 5.71 -9.94 8.74
N VAL A 98 4.95 -10.66 7.92
CA VAL A 98 3.49 -10.79 8.01
C VAL A 98 3.14 -12.25 8.27
N LYS A 99 2.00 -12.49 8.93
CA LYS A 99 1.38 -13.81 9.02
C LYS A 99 -0.11 -13.73 8.72
N LYS A 100 -0.64 -14.78 8.09
CA LYS A 100 -2.08 -15.02 7.96
C LYS A 100 -2.61 -15.93 9.07
N ASP A 101 -3.70 -15.53 9.70
CA ASP A 101 -4.51 -16.38 10.57
C ASP A 101 -5.97 -16.35 10.08
N GLY A 102 -6.35 -17.39 9.34
CA GLY A 102 -7.62 -17.41 8.60
C GLY A 102 -7.71 -16.26 7.60
N TYR A 103 -8.64 -15.32 7.84
CA TYR A 103 -8.83 -14.13 7.01
C TYR A 103 -8.05 -12.91 7.49
N ASN A 104 -7.46 -12.99 8.68
CA ASN A 104 -6.75 -11.89 9.31
C ASN A 104 -5.27 -11.89 8.90
N LEU A 105 -4.74 -10.69 8.76
CA LEU A 105 -3.34 -10.38 8.58
C LEU A 105 -2.86 -9.68 9.84
N SER A 106 -1.67 -10.03 10.29
CA SER A 106 -0.99 -9.29 11.35
C SER A 106 0.51 -9.26 11.07
N LEU A 107 1.22 -8.37 11.77
CA LEU A 107 2.67 -8.45 11.80
C LEU A 107 3.09 -9.67 12.62
N THR A 108 4.24 -10.23 12.27
CA THR A 108 4.95 -11.15 13.17
C THR A 108 5.75 -10.32 14.19
N THR A 109 6.28 -10.97 15.24
CA THR A 109 7.25 -10.31 16.14
C THR A 109 8.44 -9.74 15.36
N ASN A 110 8.93 -10.46 14.35
CA ASN A 110 10.00 -9.97 13.47
C ASN A 110 9.55 -8.76 12.63
N GLY A 111 8.31 -8.79 12.13
CA GLY A 111 7.68 -7.68 11.41
C GLY A 111 7.64 -6.41 12.25
N VAL A 112 7.13 -6.49 13.47
CA VAL A 112 7.10 -5.34 14.40
C VAL A 112 8.51 -4.83 14.69
N ASN A 113 9.43 -5.70 15.10
CA ASN A 113 10.79 -5.31 15.47
C ASN A 113 11.58 -4.68 14.32
N SER A 114 11.36 -5.15 13.09
CA SER A 114 12.03 -4.63 11.90
C SER A 114 11.40 -3.32 11.39
N PHE A 115 10.07 -3.22 11.49
CA PHE A 115 9.32 -2.10 10.91
C PHE A 115 9.21 -0.88 11.83
N GLN A 116 9.11 -1.06 13.14
CA GLN A 116 8.96 0.05 14.09
C GLN A 116 10.11 1.08 13.98
N PRO A 117 11.40 0.69 13.90
CA PRO A 117 12.49 1.66 13.74
C PRO A 117 12.43 2.41 12.41
N ILE A 118 11.97 1.75 11.34
CA ILE A 118 11.77 2.38 10.02
C ILE A 118 10.68 3.46 10.13
N LEU A 119 9.58 3.16 10.82
CA LEU A 119 8.48 4.10 10.99
C LEU A 119 8.90 5.35 11.76
N GLU A 120 9.63 5.17 12.87
CA GLU A 120 10.16 6.29 13.66
C GLU A 120 11.13 7.17 12.87
N GLU A 121 11.87 6.60 11.92
CA GLU A 121 12.75 7.34 11.03
C GLU A 121 11.95 8.20 10.03
N ILE A 122 10.96 7.61 9.37
CA ILE A 122 10.08 8.35 8.44
C ILE A 122 9.37 9.50 9.16
N LYS A 123 8.88 9.26 10.39
CA LYS A 123 8.21 10.28 11.18
C LYS A 123 9.10 11.50 11.46
N ARG A 124 10.42 11.32 11.52
CA ARG A 124 11.39 12.42 11.69
C ARG A 124 11.76 13.08 10.37
N GLU A 125 11.83 12.32 9.29
CA GLU A 125 12.42 12.77 8.02
C GLU A 125 11.41 13.22 6.97
N SER A 126 10.15 12.80 7.06
CA SER A 126 9.14 13.09 6.05
C SER A 126 8.08 14.07 6.55
N GLU A 127 8.01 15.24 5.90
CA GLU A 127 7.01 16.28 6.19
C GLU A 127 5.57 15.81 5.87
N ASP A 128 5.41 14.89 4.91
CA ASP A 128 4.12 14.37 4.49
C ASP A 128 3.62 13.21 5.36
N TYR A 129 4.47 12.67 6.24
CA TYR A 129 4.14 11.52 7.08
C TYR A 129 2.86 11.76 7.89
N ASN A 130 2.76 12.90 8.57
CA ASN A 130 1.60 13.22 9.41
C ASN A 130 0.31 13.31 8.60
N LEU A 131 0.38 13.78 7.34
CA LEU A 131 -0.79 13.84 6.47
C LEU A 131 -1.29 12.43 6.14
N ILE A 132 -0.36 11.54 5.78
CA ILE A 132 -0.68 10.15 5.39
C ILE A 132 -1.13 9.33 6.60
N GLU A 133 -0.43 9.43 7.73
CA GLU A 133 -0.78 8.77 8.98
C GLU A 133 -2.20 9.13 9.42
N ASN A 134 -2.55 10.41 9.44
CA ASN A 134 -3.87 10.86 9.84
C ASN A 134 -4.98 10.31 8.93
N GLU A 135 -4.75 10.26 7.61
CA GLU A 135 -5.75 9.71 6.70
C GLU A 135 -5.87 8.20 6.84
N ILE A 136 -4.75 7.47 6.95
CA ILE A 136 -4.77 6.02 7.16
C ILE A 136 -5.47 5.67 8.48
N ASP A 137 -5.17 6.38 9.57
CA ASP A 137 -5.79 6.17 10.87
C ASP A 137 -7.32 6.32 10.82
N LYS A 138 -7.80 7.36 10.13
CA LYS A 138 -9.21 7.57 9.87
C LYS A 138 -9.81 6.43 9.04
N LYS A 139 -9.15 6.04 7.94
CA LYS A 139 -9.65 5.02 7.02
C LYS A 139 -9.65 3.61 7.58
N ILE A 140 -8.74 3.25 8.49
CA ILE A 140 -8.78 1.97 9.19
C ILE A 140 -10.07 1.85 10.00
N VAL A 141 -10.45 2.91 10.73
CA VAL A 141 -11.67 2.91 11.54
C VAL A 141 -12.93 2.89 10.67
N GLU A 142 -12.96 3.66 9.59
CA GLU A 142 -14.07 3.66 8.62
C GLU A 142 -14.24 2.30 7.95
N CYS A 143 -13.13 1.61 7.67
CA CYS A 143 -13.13 0.35 6.94
C CYS A 143 -13.18 -0.89 7.84
N LYS A 144 -13.14 -0.79 9.17
CA LYS A 144 -13.08 -1.97 10.07
C LYS A 144 -14.24 -2.95 9.91
N SER A 145 -15.40 -2.47 9.48
CA SER A 145 -16.60 -3.29 9.23
C SER A 145 -16.73 -3.69 7.77
N PHE A 146 -15.68 -3.47 6.97
CA PHE A 146 -15.72 -3.72 5.55
C PHE A 146 -15.90 -5.21 5.27
N TRP A 147 -17.00 -5.50 4.58
CA TRP A 147 -17.24 -6.81 4.01
C TRP A 147 -17.27 -6.70 2.49
N PRO A 148 -16.63 -7.63 1.77
CA PRO A 148 -16.66 -7.63 0.32
C PRO A 148 -18.08 -7.56 -0.30
N LYS A 149 -19.11 -7.99 0.42
CA LYS A 149 -20.50 -7.95 -0.05
C LYS A 149 -21.33 -6.77 0.50
N SER A 150 -20.69 -5.66 0.92
CA SER A 150 -21.43 -4.54 1.54
C SER A 150 -22.27 -3.76 0.52
N ARG A 151 -23.53 -3.47 0.87
CA ARG A 151 -24.49 -2.74 0.02
C ARG A 151 -24.10 -1.29 -0.30
N GLU A 152 -23.17 -0.70 0.46
CA GLU A 152 -22.78 0.70 0.33
C GLU A 152 -22.00 0.97 -0.96
N LEU A 153 -21.15 0.03 -1.34
CA LEU A 153 -20.27 0.17 -2.51
C LEU A 153 -20.99 -0.02 -3.83
N HIS A 154 -22.11 -0.75 -3.80
CA HIS A 154 -22.93 -1.00 -4.98
C HIS A 154 -23.51 0.28 -5.60
N LYS A 155 -23.44 1.41 -4.87
CA LYS A 155 -23.96 2.71 -5.29
C LYS A 155 -22.88 3.67 -5.82
N GLU A 156 -21.60 3.34 -5.69
CA GLU A 156 -20.54 4.23 -6.17
C GLU A 156 -20.58 4.36 -7.70
N GLN A 157 -20.57 5.61 -8.17
CA GLN A 157 -20.59 5.93 -9.60
C GLN A 157 -19.17 5.98 -10.16
N LEU A 158 -18.98 5.36 -11.32
CA LEU A 158 -17.73 5.27 -12.05
C LEU A 158 -17.89 5.89 -13.44
N ILE A 159 -16.88 6.60 -13.92
CA ILE A 159 -16.74 6.96 -15.32
C ILE A 159 -16.08 5.77 -16.03
N ASN A 160 -16.81 5.10 -16.91
CA ASN A 160 -16.36 3.93 -17.64
C ASN A 160 -15.56 4.32 -18.88
N GLU A 161 -14.25 4.45 -18.74
CA GLU A 161 -13.33 4.78 -19.83
C GLU A 161 -13.15 3.58 -20.80
N ILE A 162 -13.54 2.37 -20.41
CA ILE A 162 -13.54 1.19 -21.30
C ILE A 162 -14.70 1.26 -22.32
N ASP A 163 -15.81 1.90 -21.96
CA ASP A 163 -17.02 2.04 -22.79
C ASP A 163 -17.37 3.52 -22.97
N GLU A 164 -16.44 4.27 -23.57
CA GLU A 164 -16.65 5.63 -24.08
C GLU A 164 -17.07 6.68 -23.03
N GLY A 165 -16.63 6.52 -21.78
CA GLY A 165 -16.85 7.51 -20.70
C GLY A 165 -18.25 7.46 -20.08
N LYS A 166 -19.04 6.41 -20.34
CA LYS A 166 -20.38 6.24 -19.73
C LYS A 166 -20.30 6.19 -18.21
N VAL A 167 -21.28 6.78 -17.51
CA VAL A 167 -21.38 6.62 -16.06
C VAL A 167 -22.08 5.31 -15.74
N ILE A 168 -21.42 4.44 -14.97
CA ILE A 168 -21.94 3.16 -14.47
C ILE A 168 -21.81 3.10 -12.95
N THR A 169 -22.39 2.09 -12.32
CA THR A 169 -22.14 1.80 -10.89
C THR A 169 -21.08 0.72 -10.71
N MET A 170 -20.48 0.67 -9.52
CA MET A 170 -19.61 -0.46 -9.11
C MET A 170 -20.32 -1.81 -9.27
N GLN A 171 -21.60 -1.88 -8.91
CA GLN A 171 -22.39 -3.11 -8.99
C GLN A 171 -22.50 -3.60 -10.44
N GLU A 172 -22.77 -2.68 -11.37
CA GLU A 172 -22.82 -3.02 -12.80
C GLU A 172 -21.48 -3.55 -13.30
N ALA A 173 -20.35 -3.03 -12.81
CA ALA A 173 -19.03 -3.56 -13.14
C ALA A 173 -18.81 -4.98 -12.59
N ILE A 174 -19.23 -5.23 -11.35
CA ILE A 174 -19.12 -6.54 -10.69
C ILE A 174 -20.03 -7.59 -11.36
N ASP A 175 -21.25 -7.21 -11.74
CA ASP A 175 -22.23 -8.12 -12.36
C ASP A 175 -21.88 -8.50 -13.81
N ASN A 176 -20.94 -7.78 -14.43
CA ASN A 176 -20.49 -8.02 -15.81
C ASN A 176 -18.99 -8.36 -15.90
N PRO A 177 -18.51 -9.40 -15.21
CA PRO A 177 -17.09 -9.70 -15.11
C PRO A 177 -16.46 -10.04 -16.46
N SER A 178 -17.22 -10.60 -17.41
CA SER A 178 -16.71 -10.89 -18.76
C SER A 178 -16.26 -9.64 -19.52
N LYS A 179 -16.90 -8.50 -19.28
CA LYS A 179 -16.57 -7.21 -19.90
C LYS A 179 -15.45 -6.49 -19.16
N TYR A 180 -15.40 -6.65 -17.83
CA TYR A 180 -14.54 -5.86 -16.94
C TYR A 180 -13.46 -6.67 -16.22
N TRP A 181 -13.17 -7.90 -16.65
CA TRP A 181 -12.16 -8.78 -16.03
C TRP A 181 -10.75 -8.18 -15.98
N ASN A 182 -10.41 -7.32 -16.93
CA ASN A 182 -9.13 -6.60 -16.94
C ASN A 182 -9.33 -5.11 -16.68
N ALA A 183 -10.39 -4.74 -15.97
CA ALA A 183 -10.66 -3.38 -15.59
C ALA A 183 -10.08 -3.07 -14.21
N TYR A 184 -9.86 -1.78 -13.99
CA TYR A 184 -9.19 -1.23 -12.84
C TYR A 184 -9.89 0.06 -12.44
N VAL A 185 -10.08 0.30 -11.14
CA VAL A 185 -10.73 1.52 -10.65
C VAL A 185 -9.68 2.43 -10.03
N GLU A 186 -9.67 3.68 -10.48
CA GLU A 186 -8.75 4.71 -9.99
C GLU A 186 -9.46 6.05 -9.75
N SER A 187 -8.80 6.94 -9.00
CA SER A 187 -9.23 8.33 -8.92
C SER A 187 -9.06 9.00 -10.28
N ALA A 188 -10.06 9.78 -10.71
CA ALA A 188 -9.97 10.60 -11.92
C ALA A 188 -8.88 11.68 -11.82
N GLU A 189 -8.46 11.99 -10.60
CA GLU A 189 -7.43 12.99 -10.28
C GLU A 189 -6.24 12.26 -9.66
N ARG A 190 -5.08 12.30 -10.32
CA ARG A 190 -3.79 11.89 -9.74
C ARG A 190 -3.03 13.14 -9.30
N PRO A 191 -2.44 13.14 -8.09
CA PRO A 191 -1.65 14.27 -7.64
C PRO A 191 -0.28 14.25 -8.33
N ASP A 192 0.29 15.43 -8.59
CA ASP A 192 1.64 15.56 -9.16
C ASP A 192 2.74 15.24 -8.13
N LYS A 193 2.41 15.30 -6.83
CA LYS A 193 3.34 15.01 -5.74
C LYS A 193 3.25 13.54 -5.34
N GLU A 194 4.40 12.88 -5.26
CA GLU A 194 4.54 11.52 -4.74
C GLU A 194 5.25 11.53 -3.38
N PHE A 195 4.83 10.63 -2.49
CA PHE A 195 5.54 10.33 -1.27
C PHE A 195 6.76 9.49 -1.61
N ILE A 196 7.93 9.96 -1.19
CA ILE A 196 9.20 9.30 -1.44
C ILE A 196 9.75 8.81 -0.11
N LEU A 197 10.03 7.50 -0.04
CA LEU A 197 10.73 6.95 1.11
C LEU A 197 12.17 7.48 1.17
N PRO A 198 12.67 7.87 2.34
CA PRO A 198 14.08 8.20 2.51
C PRO A 198 15.00 7.04 2.10
N ASN A 199 16.17 7.34 1.54
CA ASN A 199 17.13 6.32 1.06
C ASN A 199 17.57 5.36 2.18
N SER A 200 17.72 5.87 3.40
CA SER A 200 18.04 5.07 4.58
C SER A 200 16.97 4.03 4.89
N VAL A 201 15.70 4.38 4.74
CA VAL A 201 14.56 3.47 4.84
C VAL A 201 14.56 2.44 3.71
N ILE A 202 14.78 2.88 2.46
CA ILE A 202 14.87 1.98 1.30
C ILE A 202 15.95 0.92 1.54
N ASN A 203 17.12 1.31 2.02
CA ASN A 203 18.23 0.39 2.29
C ASN A 203 17.87 -0.64 3.38
N ARG A 204 17.21 -0.22 4.46
CA ARG A 204 16.73 -1.16 5.49
C ARG A 204 15.72 -2.15 4.93
N LEU A 205 14.75 -1.68 4.14
CA LEU A 205 13.74 -2.53 3.49
C LEU A 205 14.38 -3.50 2.48
N LEU A 206 15.41 -3.08 1.75
CA LEU A 206 16.20 -3.95 0.88
C LEU A 206 16.93 -5.04 1.67
N ASP A 207 17.56 -4.69 2.79
CA ASP A 207 18.27 -5.64 3.64
C ASP A 207 17.30 -6.67 4.27
N ILE A 208 16.13 -6.22 4.74
CA ILE A 208 15.06 -7.12 5.22
C ILE A 208 14.61 -8.05 4.09
N SER A 209 14.41 -7.51 2.89
CA SER A 209 14.01 -8.32 1.72
C SER A 209 15.07 -9.34 1.31
N ALA A 210 16.34 -9.08 1.63
CA ALA A 210 17.45 -10.00 1.42
C ALA A 210 17.62 -11.03 2.55
N GLY A 211 16.76 -11.01 3.58
CA GLY A 211 16.82 -11.91 4.73
C GLY A 211 17.94 -11.59 5.71
N ILE A 212 18.48 -10.38 5.68
CA ILE A 212 19.51 -9.91 6.61
C ILE A 212 18.84 -9.57 7.94
N LYS A 213 19.34 -10.11 9.05
CA LYS A 213 18.71 -9.92 10.35
C LYS A 213 19.11 -8.58 10.97
N PRO A 214 18.29 -8.04 11.90
CA PRO A 214 18.61 -6.83 12.63
C PRO A 214 19.98 -6.81 13.33
N GLU A 215 20.38 -7.98 13.82
CA GLU A 215 21.64 -8.24 14.53
C GLU A 215 22.87 -8.10 13.62
N ASP A 216 22.70 -8.33 12.31
CA ASP A 216 23.76 -8.21 11.30
C ASP A 216 24.01 -6.73 10.87
N TYR A 217 23.10 -5.80 11.20
CA TYR A 217 23.27 -4.38 10.86
C TYR A 217 24.40 -3.72 11.64
N ALA A 218 24.58 -4.09 12.92
CA ALA A 218 25.63 -3.54 13.76
C ALA A 218 27.02 -3.84 13.17
N GLU A 219 27.22 -5.04 12.62
CA GLU A 219 28.48 -5.42 11.98
C GLU A 219 28.71 -4.65 10.66
N ARG A 220 27.66 -4.39 9.88
CA ARG A 220 27.76 -3.66 8.61
C ARG A 220 28.02 -2.17 8.77
N ILE A 221 27.41 -1.50 9.75
CA ILE A 221 27.68 -0.08 10.03
C ILE A 221 29.15 0.09 10.44
N ILE A 222 29.65 -0.79 11.33
CA ILE A 222 31.06 -0.80 11.73
C ILE A 222 31.99 -1.04 10.54
N LEU A 223 31.64 -1.97 9.64
CA LEU A 223 32.42 -2.29 8.44
C LEU A 223 32.44 -1.15 7.41
N ASN A 224 31.32 -0.48 7.15
CA ASN A 224 31.25 0.64 6.22
C ASN A 224 31.95 1.89 6.78
N ASP A 225 31.79 2.18 8.07
CA ASP A 225 32.49 3.28 8.74
C ASP A 225 34.01 3.02 8.77
N HIS A 226 34.45 1.78 9.00
CA HIS A 226 35.87 1.40 8.90
C HIS A 226 36.40 1.56 7.48
N LYS A 227 35.61 1.19 6.47
CA LYS A 227 36.04 1.28 5.06
C LYS A 227 36.21 2.73 4.62
N GLN A 228 35.29 3.62 5.03
CA GLN A 228 35.43 5.06 4.81
C GLN A 228 36.62 5.66 5.57
N LEU A 229 36.85 5.27 6.83
CA LEU A 229 38.03 5.68 7.61
C LEU A 229 39.34 5.24 6.94
N LEU A 230 39.41 4.01 6.42
CA LEU A 230 40.58 3.48 5.74
C LEU A 230 40.84 4.13 4.38
N GLU A 231 39.80 4.62 3.69
CA GLU A 231 39.94 5.42 2.46
C GLU A 231 40.37 6.86 2.75
N MET A 232 39.96 7.44 3.88
CA MET A 232 40.39 8.77 4.32
C MET A 232 41.84 8.82 4.84
N LEU A 233 42.41 7.67 5.22
CA LEU A 233 43.78 7.53 5.70
C LEU A 233 44.79 7.18 4.59
N LYS A 234 44.34 7.08 3.34
CA LYS A 234 45.19 6.91 2.15
C LYS A 234 45.33 8.22 1.38
#